data_AF-A0A527GGS1-F1
#
_entry.id   AF-A0A527GGS1-F1
#
_cell.length_a   1.000
_cell.length_b   1.000
_cell.length_c   1.000
_cell.angle_alpha   90.00
_cell.angle_beta   90.00
_cell.angle_gamma   90.00
#
_symmetry.space_group_name_H-M   'P 1'
#
loop_
_entity.id
_entity.type
_entity.pdbx_description
1 polymer ?
#
loop_
_entity_poly.entity_id
_entity_poly.type
_entity_poly.pdbx_seq_one_letter_code
_entity_poly.pdbx_strand_id
1 'polypeptide(L)'
;LVQAPWYGKDPAIIAEDWPLETVHLSEWRGLLFAALDPKESLLDQLGSLPDELADEPLETYVATDQATVSFTANWKIYTDNFVEGYHIPGTHPSFYAAIDFEAFQTTAHPGYVRMTAPPKDGLFYRGKWLWMWPNWTLSLFDGGMNVSRINPTSPHHTDQHYHFFFADIAAETSESRAKSVQGTLAVVREDYAICADTHRNYAAGAYSSGPLSGRHERGVQYFQERVAAALGL
;
A
#
# COMPACT_ATOMS: atom_id res chain seq x y z
N LEU A 1 18.21 23.65 19.83
CA LEU A 1 18.01 24.92 19.10
C LEU A 1 19.35 25.53 18.65
N VAL A 2 19.57 25.82 17.36
CA VAL A 2 20.87 26.40 16.89
C VAL A 2 20.92 27.92 17.10
N GLN A 3 19.85 28.63 16.81
CA GLN A 3 19.75 30.07 17.04
C GLN A 3 18.28 30.50 17.18
N ALA A 4 17.99 31.38 18.13
CA ALA A 4 16.75 32.14 18.20
C ALA A 4 17.09 33.65 18.18
N PRO A 5 16.89 34.35 17.04
CA PRO A 5 17.19 35.78 16.93
C PRO A 5 16.51 36.61 18.02
N TRP A 6 17.17 37.70 18.43
CA TRP A 6 16.70 38.66 19.45
C TRP A 6 16.60 38.16 20.89
N TYR A 7 16.86 36.87 21.16
CA TYR A 7 16.93 36.31 22.51
C TYR A 7 18.33 36.39 23.15
N GLY A 8 19.36 36.79 22.38
CA GLY A 8 20.69 37.11 22.91
C GLY A 8 21.32 35.98 23.74
N LYS A 9 21.76 36.31 24.96
CA LYS A 9 22.27 35.36 25.97
C LYS A 9 21.30 35.24 27.15
N ASP A 10 19.99 35.32 26.90
CA ASP A 10 19.01 35.15 27.98
C ASP A 10 19.27 33.81 28.69
N PRO A 11 19.68 33.81 29.97
CA PRO A 11 20.02 32.59 30.69
C PRO A 11 18.81 31.67 30.91
N ALA A 12 17.58 32.15 30.68
CA ALA A 12 16.37 31.34 30.72
C ALA A 12 16.17 30.49 29.45
N ILE A 13 16.91 30.75 28.36
CA ILE A 13 16.86 29.94 27.14
C ILE A 13 18.09 29.06 27.07
N ILE A 14 17.93 27.83 27.54
CA ILE A 14 18.91 26.77 27.44
C ILE A 14 18.65 26.07 26.10
N ALA A 15 19.52 26.26 25.12
CA ALA A 15 19.31 25.80 23.74
C ALA A 15 19.11 24.28 23.62
N GLU A 16 19.67 23.54 24.57
CA GLU A 16 19.59 22.10 24.75
C GLU A 16 18.19 21.62 25.17
N ASP A 17 17.41 22.48 25.85
CA ASP A 17 16.03 22.16 26.28
C ASP A 17 15.02 22.27 25.14
N TRP A 18 15.43 22.81 23.98
CA TRP A 18 14.56 23.03 22.82
C TRP A 18 15.11 22.33 21.55
N PRO A 19 15.25 20.99 21.55
CA PRO A 19 15.48 20.24 20.32
C PRO A 19 14.20 20.19 19.47
N LEU A 20 14.35 19.82 18.20
CA LEU A 20 13.19 19.32 17.45
C LEU A 20 12.84 17.94 17.98
N GLU A 21 11.55 17.60 17.96
CA GLU A 21 11.12 16.23 18.20
C GLU A 21 11.76 15.29 17.18
N THR A 22 12.29 14.16 17.66
CA THR A 22 12.94 13.17 16.81
C THR A 22 11.92 12.22 16.22
N VAL A 23 12.12 11.85 14.95
CA VAL A 23 11.37 10.78 14.28
C VAL A 23 12.35 9.68 13.90
N HIS A 24 11.98 8.42 14.10
CA HIS A 24 12.82 7.29 13.72
C HIS A 24 12.72 7.08 12.21
N LEU A 25 13.88 7.01 11.55
CA LEU A 25 13.97 6.73 10.13
C LEU A 25 14.70 5.42 9.90
N SER A 26 14.27 4.68 8.87
CA SER A 26 14.94 3.48 8.39
C SER A 26 14.86 3.45 6.88
N GLU A 27 15.94 3.01 6.23
CA GLU A 27 15.98 2.83 4.79
C GLU A 27 15.99 1.33 4.48
N TRP A 28 15.16 0.92 3.52
CA TRP A 28 15.17 -0.43 2.99
C TRP A 28 15.01 -0.37 1.47
N ARG A 29 16.03 -0.83 0.75
CA ARG A 29 16.04 -0.93 -0.72
C ARG A 29 15.68 0.37 -1.44
N GLY A 30 16.22 1.49 -0.96
CA GLY A 30 15.98 2.84 -1.49
C GLY A 30 14.64 3.47 -1.08
N LEU A 31 13.82 2.78 -0.28
CA LEU A 31 12.60 3.32 0.31
C LEU A 31 12.86 3.81 1.74
N LEU A 32 12.36 5.00 2.06
CA LEU A 32 12.46 5.60 3.39
C LEU A 32 11.20 5.36 4.22
N PHE A 33 11.36 4.81 5.41
CA PHE A 33 10.30 4.55 6.38
C PHE A 33 10.49 5.46 7.60
N ALA A 34 9.37 6.00 8.08
CA ALA A 34 9.34 6.83 9.28
C ALA A 34 8.43 6.19 10.34
N ALA A 35 8.88 6.18 11.58
CA ALA A 35 8.12 5.71 12.73
C ALA A 35 8.20 6.72 13.88
N LEU A 36 7.05 7.03 14.49
CA LEU A 36 6.98 7.94 15.64
C LEU A 36 7.34 7.22 16.95
N ASP A 37 6.86 5.99 17.11
CA ASP A 37 7.08 5.16 18.32
C ASP A 37 7.21 3.68 17.89
N PRO A 38 8.34 3.31 17.24
CA PRO A 38 8.54 1.95 16.75
C PRO A 38 8.58 0.94 17.90
N LYS A 39 7.82 -0.16 17.77
CA LYS A 39 7.82 -1.27 18.73
C LYS A 39 8.80 -2.40 18.40
N GLU A 40 9.29 -2.41 17.16
CA GLU A 40 10.22 -3.37 16.60
C GLU A 40 11.06 -2.69 15.51
N SER A 41 12.10 -3.35 15.02
CA SER A 41 12.88 -2.81 13.90
C SER A 41 12.09 -2.88 12.58
N LEU A 42 12.47 -2.07 11.58
CA LEU A 42 11.85 -2.15 10.26
C LEU A 42 11.94 -3.58 9.68
N LEU A 43 13.09 -4.25 9.79
CA LEU A 43 13.28 -5.59 9.25
C LEU A 43 12.38 -6.63 9.94
N ASP A 44 12.20 -6.54 11.25
CA ASP A 44 11.29 -7.42 11.99
C ASP A 44 9.83 -7.20 11.54
N GLN A 45 9.43 -5.94 11.35
CA GLN A 45 8.09 -5.59 10.88
C GLN A 45 7.81 -6.05 9.44
N LEU A 46 8.80 -5.95 8.55
CA LEU A 46 8.72 -6.45 7.18
C LEU A 46 8.62 -7.98 7.11
N GLY A 47 8.98 -8.68 8.18
CA GLY A 47 8.88 -10.13 8.29
C GLY A 47 9.66 -10.83 7.19
N SER A 48 8.99 -11.69 6.41
CA SER A 48 9.64 -12.44 5.32
C SER A 48 9.62 -11.71 3.96
N LEU A 49 9.20 -10.44 3.91
CA LEU A 49 9.21 -9.65 2.68
C LEU A 49 10.62 -9.48 2.06
N PRO A 50 11.72 -9.29 2.81
CA PRO A 50 13.05 -9.19 2.22
C PRO A 50 13.43 -10.41 1.37
N ASP A 51 13.05 -11.61 1.80
CA ASP A 51 13.32 -12.85 1.05
C ASP A 51 12.45 -12.93 -0.21
N GLU A 52 11.17 -12.53 -0.14
CA GLU A 52 10.24 -12.51 -1.28
C GLU A 52 10.72 -11.58 -2.43
N LEU A 53 11.45 -10.52 -2.08
CA LEU A 53 11.92 -9.50 -3.01
C LEU A 53 13.43 -9.52 -3.25
N ALA A 54 14.14 -10.55 -2.80
CA ALA A 54 15.60 -10.64 -2.87
C ALA A 54 16.13 -10.51 -4.31
N ASP A 55 15.45 -11.13 -5.28
CA ASP A 55 15.86 -11.17 -6.69
C ASP A 55 15.37 -9.97 -7.51
N GLU A 56 14.50 -9.13 -6.95
CA GLU A 56 13.95 -7.98 -7.66
C GLU A 56 14.94 -6.81 -7.63
N PRO A 57 15.30 -6.18 -8.76
CA PRO A 57 16.34 -5.14 -8.80
C PRO A 57 15.81 -3.75 -8.43
N LEU A 58 15.11 -3.61 -7.30
CA LEU A 58 14.37 -2.40 -6.92
C LEU A 58 15.24 -1.13 -6.85
N GLU A 59 16.51 -1.21 -6.43
CA GLU A 59 17.39 -0.03 -6.37
C GLU A 59 17.80 0.49 -7.76
N THR A 60 17.54 -0.29 -8.82
CA THR A 60 17.81 0.14 -10.20
C THR A 60 16.67 0.99 -10.78
N TYR A 61 15.52 1.03 -10.11
CA TYR A 61 14.36 1.76 -10.60
C TYR A 61 14.39 3.22 -10.17
N VAL A 62 14.00 4.10 -11.08
CA VAL A 62 13.98 5.55 -10.85
C VAL A 62 12.53 6.01 -10.68
N ALA A 63 12.27 6.81 -9.65
CA ALA A 63 10.96 7.43 -9.43
C ALA A 63 10.63 8.40 -10.58
N THR A 64 9.49 8.20 -11.25
CA THR A 64 9.10 9.01 -12.42
C THR A 64 7.78 9.73 -12.23
N ASP A 65 6.82 9.09 -11.55
CA ASP A 65 5.44 9.60 -11.46
C ASP A 65 4.88 9.42 -10.05
N GLN A 66 3.95 10.30 -9.69
CA GLN A 66 3.20 10.25 -8.45
C GLN A 66 1.72 10.45 -8.74
N ALA A 67 0.87 9.87 -7.92
CA ALA A 67 -0.56 10.10 -7.97
C ALA A 67 -1.18 10.02 -6.58
N THR A 68 -2.27 10.77 -6.39
CA THR A 68 -3.12 10.63 -5.20
C THR A 68 -4.50 10.20 -5.64
N VAL A 69 -5.05 9.18 -4.98
CA VAL A 69 -6.44 8.77 -5.12
C VAL A 69 -7.09 8.89 -3.75
N SER A 70 -8.22 9.60 -3.68
CA SER A 70 -8.95 9.86 -2.44
C SER A 70 -10.23 9.04 -2.39
N PHE A 71 -10.47 8.37 -1.27
CA PHE A 71 -11.56 7.42 -1.07
C PHE A 71 -12.46 7.92 0.07
N THR A 72 -13.75 8.05 -0.19
CA THR A 72 -14.80 8.22 0.84
C THR A 72 -15.13 6.88 1.50
N ALA A 73 -14.12 6.26 2.11
CA ALA A 73 -14.23 5.01 2.86
C ALA A 73 -13.17 4.95 3.96
N ASN A 74 -13.40 4.09 4.95
CA ASN A 74 -12.41 3.77 5.96
C ASN A 74 -11.24 2.98 5.34
N TRP A 75 -10.00 3.28 5.75
CA TRP A 75 -8.81 2.63 5.20
C TRP A 75 -8.82 1.10 5.31
N LYS A 76 -9.47 0.57 6.36
CA LYS A 76 -9.60 -0.88 6.56
C LYS A 76 -10.48 -1.53 5.49
N ILE A 77 -11.53 -0.84 5.02
CA ILE A 77 -12.40 -1.35 3.95
C ILE A 77 -11.63 -1.44 2.63
N TYR A 78 -10.82 -0.43 2.32
CA TYR A 78 -9.95 -0.50 1.15
C TYR A 78 -8.91 -1.62 1.28
N THR A 79 -8.36 -1.80 2.48
CA THR A 79 -7.42 -2.90 2.72
C THR A 79 -8.08 -4.26 2.56
N ASP A 80 -9.28 -4.48 3.15
CA ASP A 80 -10.07 -5.70 2.96
C ASP A 80 -10.27 -6.00 1.46
N ASN A 81 -10.68 -5.00 0.66
CA ASN A 81 -10.83 -5.12 -0.79
C ASN A 81 -9.51 -5.46 -1.50
N PHE A 82 -8.40 -4.85 -1.09
CA PHE A 82 -7.12 -5.06 -1.75
C PHE A 82 -6.56 -6.46 -1.50
N VAL A 83 -6.71 -7.03 -0.30
CA VAL A 83 -6.02 -8.28 0.09
C VAL A 83 -6.75 -9.56 -0.32
N GLU A 84 -7.61 -9.50 -1.32
CA GLU A 84 -8.39 -10.61 -1.88
C GLU A 84 -8.66 -10.42 -3.37
N GLY A 85 -9.03 -11.50 -4.07
CA GLY A 85 -9.40 -11.45 -5.49
C GLY A 85 -10.84 -11.87 -5.76
N TYR A 86 -11.63 -12.17 -4.73
CA TYR A 86 -12.99 -12.66 -4.83
C TYR A 86 -13.91 -11.70 -5.60
N HIS A 87 -13.72 -10.39 -5.44
CA HIS A 87 -14.53 -9.38 -6.15
C HIS A 87 -14.19 -9.25 -7.64
N ILE A 88 -12.99 -9.67 -8.08
CA ILE A 88 -12.46 -9.38 -9.43
C ILE A 88 -13.45 -9.73 -10.55
N PRO A 89 -14.09 -10.91 -10.59
CA PRO A 89 -15.01 -11.26 -11.67
C PRO A 89 -16.26 -10.37 -11.75
N GLY A 90 -16.69 -9.79 -10.63
CA GLY A 90 -17.87 -8.93 -10.55
C GLY A 90 -17.58 -7.45 -10.77
N THR A 91 -16.36 -7.01 -10.44
CA THR A 91 -15.98 -5.58 -10.41
C THR A 91 -15.15 -5.15 -11.60
N HIS A 92 -14.19 -5.98 -12.03
CA HIS A 92 -13.15 -5.58 -12.97
C HIS A 92 -13.17 -6.43 -14.25
N PRO A 93 -14.14 -6.24 -15.17
CA PRO A 93 -14.20 -7.02 -16.41
C PRO A 93 -12.89 -6.97 -17.21
N SER A 94 -12.27 -5.79 -17.30
CA SER A 94 -11.00 -5.59 -18.03
C SER A 94 -9.83 -6.29 -17.35
N PHE A 95 -9.74 -6.21 -16.02
CA PHE A 95 -8.67 -6.86 -15.27
C PHE A 95 -8.84 -8.39 -15.29
N TYR A 96 -10.05 -8.88 -15.04
CA TYR A 96 -10.41 -10.29 -15.12
C TYR A 96 -10.09 -10.90 -16.49
N ALA A 97 -10.34 -10.16 -17.58
CA ALA A 97 -9.99 -10.60 -18.92
C ALA A 97 -8.48 -10.76 -19.14
N ALA A 98 -7.67 -10.02 -18.38
CA ALA A 98 -6.24 -9.90 -18.57
C ALA A 98 -5.38 -10.75 -17.61
N ILE A 99 -6.01 -11.51 -16.70
CA ILE A 99 -5.33 -12.48 -15.82
C ILE A 99 -5.93 -13.89 -15.95
N ASP A 100 -5.16 -14.92 -15.62
CA ASP A 100 -5.69 -16.25 -15.32
C ASP A 100 -6.21 -16.28 -13.88
N PHE A 101 -7.51 -16.01 -13.74
CA PHE A 101 -8.17 -15.94 -12.44
C PHE A 101 -8.26 -17.29 -11.72
N GLU A 102 -8.32 -18.41 -12.45
CA GLU A 102 -8.35 -19.74 -11.83
C GLU A 102 -7.04 -20.06 -11.10
N ALA A 103 -5.94 -19.47 -11.57
CA ALA A 103 -4.64 -19.51 -10.93
C ALA A 103 -4.39 -18.34 -9.96
N PHE A 104 -5.40 -17.49 -9.69
CA PHE A 104 -5.27 -16.42 -8.70
C PHE A 104 -5.11 -17.02 -7.29
N GLN A 105 -4.09 -16.56 -6.58
CA GLN A 105 -3.80 -17.01 -5.23
C GLN A 105 -3.56 -15.84 -4.29
N THR A 106 -4.17 -15.89 -3.12
CA THR A 106 -3.87 -15.02 -1.98
C THR A 106 -3.21 -15.83 -0.88
N THR A 107 -2.01 -15.42 -0.47
CA THR A 107 -1.24 -16.06 0.61
C THR A 107 -0.82 -15.02 1.63
N ALA A 108 -1.04 -15.30 2.91
CA ALA A 108 -0.58 -14.47 4.01
C ALA A 108 0.76 -14.98 4.53
N HIS A 109 1.68 -14.07 4.78
CA HIS A 109 3.04 -14.32 5.25
C HIS A 109 3.35 -13.39 6.43
N PRO A 110 4.36 -13.68 7.24
CA PRO A 110 4.83 -12.74 8.26
C PRO A 110 5.14 -11.36 7.65
N GLY A 111 4.39 -10.34 8.05
CA GLY A 111 4.58 -8.95 7.62
C GLY A 111 3.80 -8.53 6.37
N TYR A 112 3.32 -9.46 5.53
CA TYR A 112 2.68 -9.10 4.25
C TYR A 112 1.65 -10.14 3.74
N VAL A 113 0.79 -9.68 2.84
CA VAL A 113 -0.09 -10.51 2.01
C VAL A 113 0.41 -10.44 0.58
N ARG A 114 0.52 -11.60 -0.08
CA ARG A 114 0.87 -11.74 -1.48
C ARG A 114 -0.30 -12.24 -2.28
N MET A 115 -0.57 -11.56 -3.37
CA MET A 115 -1.53 -11.97 -4.38
C MET A 115 -0.79 -12.21 -5.68
N THR A 116 -1.05 -13.35 -6.31
CA THR A 116 -0.46 -13.71 -7.59
C THR A 116 -1.49 -14.19 -8.57
N ALA A 117 -1.37 -13.78 -9.82
CA ALA A 117 -2.17 -14.29 -10.93
C ALA A 117 -1.33 -14.27 -12.21
N PRO A 118 -1.17 -15.41 -12.92
CA PRO A 118 -0.49 -15.41 -14.20
C PRO A 118 -1.14 -14.38 -15.16
N PRO A 119 -0.38 -13.45 -15.74
CA PRO A 119 -0.93 -12.54 -16.74
C PRO A 119 -1.32 -13.33 -18.00
N LYS A 120 -2.40 -12.92 -18.65
CA LYS A 120 -2.67 -13.28 -20.05
C LYS A 120 -1.90 -12.33 -20.97
N ASP A 121 -1.74 -12.71 -22.24
CA ASP A 121 -1.02 -11.91 -23.23
C ASP A 121 -1.50 -10.44 -23.22
N GLY A 122 -0.56 -9.49 -23.01
CA GLY A 122 -0.81 -8.05 -23.08
C GLY A 122 -1.02 -7.31 -21.75
N LEU A 123 -0.94 -7.97 -20.58
CA LEU A 123 -0.96 -7.27 -19.29
C LEU A 123 0.43 -6.71 -18.94
N PHE A 124 0.50 -5.46 -18.47
CA PHE A 124 1.77 -4.86 -18.03
C PHE A 124 2.25 -5.41 -16.67
N TYR A 125 1.33 -5.88 -15.81
CA TYR A 125 1.67 -6.46 -14.52
C TYR A 125 2.33 -7.83 -14.66
N ARG A 126 3.31 -8.09 -13.79
CA ARG A 126 3.93 -9.42 -13.64
C ARG A 126 3.08 -10.38 -12.81
N GLY A 127 1.85 -9.99 -12.51
CA GLY A 127 0.93 -10.82 -11.76
C GLY A 127 1.30 -10.97 -10.30
N LYS A 128 1.99 -9.99 -9.68
CA LYS A 128 2.35 -10.01 -8.26
C LYS A 128 2.02 -8.66 -7.61
N TRP A 129 1.14 -8.70 -6.62
CA TRP A 129 0.72 -7.57 -5.80
C TRP A 129 0.94 -7.91 -4.34
N LEU A 130 1.56 -7.00 -3.61
CA LEU A 130 1.91 -7.16 -2.20
C LEU A 130 1.26 -6.06 -1.40
N TRP A 131 0.67 -6.44 -0.26
CA TRP A 131 0.27 -5.52 0.79
C TRP A 131 1.08 -5.83 2.03
N MET A 132 1.58 -4.80 2.70
CA MET A 132 2.43 -4.92 3.88
C MET A 132 1.77 -4.23 5.06
N TRP A 133 1.90 -4.83 6.24
CA TRP A 133 1.46 -4.22 7.48
C TRP A 133 2.26 -2.93 7.74
N PRO A 134 1.62 -1.83 8.18
CA PRO A 134 0.17 -1.72 8.45
C PRO A 134 -0.67 -1.29 7.26
N ASN A 135 -0.12 -0.58 6.28
CA ASN A 135 -0.95 0.19 5.34
C ASN A 135 -0.22 0.62 4.06
N TRP A 136 0.59 -0.24 3.45
CA TRP A 136 1.24 0.10 2.19
C TRP A 136 1.27 -1.09 1.21
N THR A 137 1.38 -0.78 -0.08
CA THR A 137 1.40 -1.80 -1.14
C THR A 137 2.63 -1.64 -2.02
N LEU A 138 3.01 -2.74 -2.67
CA LEU A 138 4.03 -2.81 -3.69
C LEU A 138 3.54 -3.74 -4.79
N SER A 139 3.51 -3.26 -6.03
CA SER A 139 3.12 -4.07 -7.19
C SER A 139 4.23 -4.07 -8.22
N LEU A 140 4.53 -5.24 -8.79
CA LEU A 140 5.56 -5.40 -9.80
C LEU A 140 4.94 -5.50 -11.20
N PHE A 141 5.54 -4.80 -12.14
CA PHE A 141 5.24 -4.88 -13.57
C PHE A 141 6.53 -5.03 -14.36
N ASP A 142 6.42 -5.29 -15.66
CA ASP A 142 7.62 -5.45 -16.48
C ASP A 142 8.42 -4.13 -16.52
N GLY A 143 9.70 -4.20 -16.18
CA GLY A 143 10.59 -3.03 -16.13
C GLY A 143 10.31 -2.01 -15.01
N GLY A 144 9.51 -2.32 -13.99
CA GLY A 144 9.32 -1.40 -12.86
C GLY A 144 8.40 -1.87 -11.73
N MET A 145 8.09 -0.92 -10.84
CA MET A 145 7.20 -1.14 -9.70
C MET A 145 6.36 0.10 -9.40
N ASN A 146 5.28 -0.09 -8.65
CA ASN A 146 4.67 0.99 -7.90
C ASN A 146 4.64 0.65 -6.42
N VAL A 147 4.72 1.68 -5.57
CA VAL A 147 4.41 1.59 -4.15
C VAL A 147 3.30 2.57 -3.82
N SER A 148 2.44 2.21 -2.88
CA SER A 148 1.40 3.11 -2.40
C SER A 148 1.32 3.10 -0.89
N ARG A 149 1.02 4.26 -0.29
CA ARG A 149 0.66 4.37 1.13
C ARG A 149 -0.83 4.61 1.26
N ILE A 150 -1.51 3.88 2.14
CA ILE A 150 -2.95 3.99 2.42
C ILE A 150 -3.12 4.83 3.70
N ASN A 151 -3.47 6.10 3.57
CA ASN A 151 -3.41 7.08 4.66
C ASN A 151 -4.82 7.41 5.16
N PRO A 152 -5.21 6.98 6.37
CA PRO A 152 -6.46 7.42 6.95
C PRO A 152 -6.38 8.91 7.33
N THR A 153 -7.25 9.74 6.76
CA THR A 153 -7.38 11.15 7.15
C THR A 153 -8.60 11.39 8.04
N SER A 154 -9.57 10.47 8.02
CA SER A 154 -10.67 10.39 8.98
C SER A 154 -11.27 8.97 9.01
N PRO A 155 -12.23 8.67 9.90
CA PRO A 155 -12.95 7.39 9.86
C PRO A 155 -13.69 7.12 8.53
N HIS A 156 -13.96 8.16 7.73
CA HIS A 156 -14.73 8.11 6.48
C HIS A 156 -13.91 8.47 5.24
N HIS A 157 -12.61 8.79 5.39
CA HIS A 157 -11.78 9.25 4.29
C HIS A 157 -10.37 8.67 4.37
N THR A 158 -9.89 8.22 3.23
CA THR A 158 -8.56 7.63 3.05
C THR A 158 -7.92 8.21 1.80
N ASP A 159 -6.65 8.60 1.90
CA ASP A 159 -5.84 9.03 0.75
C ASP A 159 -4.79 7.97 0.43
N GLN A 160 -4.75 7.52 -0.81
CA GLN A 160 -3.70 6.64 -1.30
C GLN A 160 -2.70 7.44 -2.14
N HIS A 161 -1.44 7.46 -1.69
CA HIS A 161 -0.35 8.15 -2.38
C HIS A 161 0.54 7.14 -3.08
N TYR A 162 0.50 7.14 -4.41
CA TYR A 162 1.30 6.28 -5.28
C TYR A 162 2.60 6.96 -5.69
N HIS A 163 3.64 6.13 -5.79
CA HIS A 163 4.88 6.45 -6.49
C HIS A 163 5.16 5.33 -7.49
N PHE A 164 5.50 5.70 -8.71
CA PHE A 164 5.85 4.77 -9.78
C PHE A 164 7.33 4.88 -10.10
N PHE A 165 7.96 3.73 -10.30
CA PHE A 165 9.38 3.60 -10.55
C PHE A 165 9.60 2.70 -11.77
N PHE A 166 10.51 3.10 -12.66
CA PHE A 166 10.83 2.36 -13.88
C PHE A 166 12.34 2.25 -14.05
N ALA A 167 12.80 1.14 -14.61
CA ALA A 167 14.20 0.95 -15.00
C ALA A 167 14.56 1.79 -16.23
N ASP A 168 13.69 1.79 -17.25
CA ASP A 168 13.87 2.56 -18.47
C ASP A 168 13.18 3.93 -18.37
N ILE A 169 13.99 4.99 -18.32
CA ILE A 169 13.53 6.38 -18.27
C ILE A 169 13.73 7.14 -19.58
N ALA A 170 14.08 6.44 -20.67
CA ALA A 170 14.26 7.05 -21.97
C ALA A 170 12.99 7.79 -22.44
N ALA A 171 13.17 8.80 -23.29
CA ALA A 171 12.05 9.59 -23.78
C ALA A 171 11.08 8.74 -24.62
N GLU A 172 11.61 7.75 -25.33
CA GLU A 172 10.89 6.82 -26.20
C GLU A 172 9.91 5.93 -25.43
N THR A 173 10.16 5.66 -24.15
CA THR A 173 9.28 4.83 -23.31
C THR A 173 8.23 5.63 -22.54
N SER A 174 8.21 6.97 -22.67
CA SER A 174 7.33 7.83 -21.87
C SER A 174 5.85 7.49 -22.04
N GLU A 175 5.42 7.17 -23.26
CA GLU A 175 4.02 6.81 -23.53
C GLU A 175 3.64 5.46 -22.90
N SER A 176 4.54 4.49 -22.95
CA SER A 176 4.34 3.16 -22.33
C SER A 176 4.26 3.27 -20.81
N ARG A 177 5.15 4.07 -20.20
CA ARG A 177 5.12 4.36 -18.77
C ARG A 177 3.82 5.04 -18.36
N ALA A 178 3.40 6.07 -19.10
CA ALA A 178 2.12 6.74 -18.86
C ALA A 178 0.92 5.79 -18.95
N LYS A 179 0.91 4.84 -19.91
CA LYS A 179 -0.14 3.81 -20.01
C LYS A 179 -0.16 2.90 -18.79
N SER A 180 0.99 2.50 -18.27
CA SER A 180 1.11 1.66 -17.07
C SER A 180 0.59 2.39 -15.82
N VAL A 181 0.95 3.67 -15.66
CA VAL A 181 0.45 4.54 -14.58
C VAL A 181 -1.06 4.69 -14.67
N GLN A 182 -1.61 5.05 -15.84
CA GLN A 182 -3.04 5.26 -16.00
C GLN A 182 -3.84 3.97 -15.85
N GLY A 183 -3.34 2.84 -16.37
CA GLY A 183 -3.96 1.53 -16.22
C GLY A 183 -4.05 1.11 -14.74
N THR A 184 -2.96 1.32 -13.98
CA THR A 184 -2.96 1.10 -12.53
C THR A 184 -4.03 1.93 -11.83
N LEU A 185 -4.05 3.24 -12.10
CA LEU A 185 -4.99 4.15 -11.43
C LEU A 185 -6.44 3.95 -11.87
N ALA A 186 -6.70 3.37 -13.05
CA ALA A 186 -8.05 3.04 -13.49
C ALA A 186 -8.64 1.91 -12.64
N VAL A 187 -7.90 0.81 -12.44
CA VAL A 187 -8.34 -0.33 -11.60
C VAL A 187 -8.60 0.14 -10.16
N VAL A 188 -7.70 0.95 -9.60
CA VAL A 188 -7.84 1.49 -8.24
C VAL A 188 -9.09 2.38 -8.08
N ARG A 189 -9.50 3.09 -9.14
CA ARG A 189 -10.73 3.89 -9.12
C ARG A 189 -11.99 3.03 -9.22
N GLU A 190 -11.92 1.87 -9.85
CA GLU A 190 -13.02 0.88 -9.84
C GLU A 190 -13.20 0.31 -8.43
N ASP A 191 -12.10 -0.04 -7.74
CA ASP A 191 -12.11 -0.47 -6.33
C ASP A 191 -12.77 0.56 -5.41
N TYR A 192 -12.50 1.85 -5.66
CA TYR A 192 -13.05 2.94 -4.87
C TYR A 192 -14.58 2.90 -4.82
N ALA A 193 -15.24 2.70 -5.96
CA ALA A 193 -16.70 2.71 -6.01
C ALA A 193 -17.29 1.65 -5.06
N ILE A 194 -16.71 0.46 -5.04
CA ILE A 194 -17.15 -0.63 -4.14
C ILE A 194 -16.84 -0.32 -2.69
N CYS A 195 -15.66 0.23 -2.41
CA CYS A 195 -15.29 0.61 -1.04
C CYS A 195 -16.23 1.67 -0.47
N ALA A 196 -16.60 2.67 -1.27
CA ALA A 196 -17.53 3.73 -0.87
C ALA A 196 -18.92 3.16 -0.59
N ASP A 197 -19.41 2.27 -1.44
CA ASP A 197 -20.72 1.62 -1.29
C ASP A 197 -20.75 0.71 -0.05
N THR A 198 -19.71 -0.09 0.13
CA THR A 198 -19.53 -0.95 1.32
C THR A 198 -19.52 -0.12 2.60
N HIS A 199 -18.77 0.99 2.61
CA HIS A 199 -18.74 1.89 3.76
C HIS A 199 -20.11 2.48 4.09
N ARG A 200 -20.87 2.95 3.08
CA ARG A 200 -22.24 3.45 3.30
C ARG A 200 -23.16 2.38 3.87
N ASN A 201 -23.04 1.13 3.39
CA ASN A 201 -23.84 0.02 3.90
C ASN A 201 -23.52 -0.31 5.36
N TYR A 202 -22.24 -0.26 5.77
CA TYR A 202 -21.86 -0.45 7.18
C TYR A 202 -22.39 0.68 8.05
N ALA A 203 -22.30 1.93 7.58
CA ALA A 203 -22.78 3.10 8.30
C ALA A 203 -24.32 3.17 8.43
N ALA A 204 -25.06 2.39 7.63
CA ALA A 204 -26.53 2.36 7.66
C ALA A 204 -27.11 1.70 8.93
N GLY A 205 -26.29 1.03 9.75
CA GLY A 205 -26.69 0.47 11.05
C GLY A 205 -27.46 -0.86 10.99
N ALA A 206 -27.69 -1.41 9.80
CA ALA A 206 -28.35 -2.70 9.60
C ALA A 206 -27.37 -3.85 9.25
N TYR A 207 -26.06 -3.58 9.24
CA TYR A 207 -25.04 -4.56 8.93
C TYR A 207 -24.80 -5.52 10.11
N SER A 208 -24.54 -6.78 9.79
CA SER A 208 -24.01 -7.79 10.71
C SER A 208 -22.88 -8.53 10.01
N SER A 209 -21.80 -8.79 10.73
CA SER A 209 -20.62 -9.46 10.15
C SER A 209 -20.95 -10.87 9.68
N GLY A 210 -20.56 -11.18 8.44
CA GLY A 210 -20.63 -12.53 7.89
C GLY A 210 -19.31 -13.28 8.02
N PRO A 211 -19.30 -14.59 7.73
CA PRO A 211 -18.06 -15.35 7.65
C PRO A 211 -17.23 -14.95 6.42
N LEU A 212 -15.90 -15.05 6.55
CA LEU A 212 -14.97 -14.92 5.43
C LEU A 212 -14.85 -16.25 4.65
N SER A 213 -14.68 -16.15 3.34
CA SER A 213 -14.36 -17.26 2.45
C SER A 213 -12.97 -17.82 2.74
N GLY A 214 -12.92 -19.03 3.27
CA GLY A 214 -11.64 -19.73 3.51
C GLY A 214 -10.81 -20.00 2.24
N ARG A 215 -11.42 -19.91 1.04
CA ARG A 215 -10.73 -20.04 -0.25
C ARG A 215 -10.18 -18.70 -0.75
N HIS A 216 -10.96 -17.62 -0.66
CA HIS A 216 -10.66 -16.38 -1.37
C HIS A 216 -10.20 -15.22 -0.47
N GLU A 217 -10.56 -15.23 0.82
CA GLU A 217 -10.42 -14.09 1.73
C GLU A 217 -9.41 -14.35 2.86
N ARG A 218 -8.40 -15.21 2.60
CA ARG A 218 -7.33 -15.50 3.58
C ARG A 218 -6.49 -14.27 3.91
N GLY A 219 -6.28 -13.38 2.95
CA GLY A 219 -5.59 -12.11 3.18
C GLY A 219 -6.40 -11.18 4.09
N VAL A 220 -7.73 -11.14 3.91
CA VAL A 220 -8.66 -10.39 4.74
C VAL A 220 -8.59 -10.88 6.19
N GLN A 221 -8.65 -12.19 6.38
CA GLN A 221 -8.51 -12.79 7.70
C GLN A 221 -7.19 -12.36 8.37
N TYR A 222 -6.05 -12.52 7.69
CA TYR A 222 -4.76 -12.13 8.23
C TYR A 222 -4.71 -10.64 8.60
N PHE A 223 -5.20 -9.77 7.73
CA PHE A 223 -5.25 -8.34 8.00
C PHE A 223 -6.10 -8.01 9.23
N GLN A 224 -7.32 -8.56 9.32
CA GLN A 224 -8.23 -8.28 10.44
C GLN A 224 -7.68 -8.83 11.77
N GLU A 225 -7.02 -10.00 11.76
CA GLU A 225 -6.31 -10.54 12.94
C GLU A 225 -5.17 -9.61 13.37
N ARG A 226 -4.40 -9.05 12.44
CA ARG A 226 -3.34 -8.05 12.74
C ARG A 226 -3.92 -6.76 13.32
N VAL A 227 -5.04 -6.28 12.79
CA VAL A 227 -5.75 -5.11 13.34
C VAL A 227 -6.26 -5.39 14.75
N ALA A 228 -6.89 -6.53 14.99
CA ALA A 228 -7.38 -6.92 16.32
C ALA A 228 -6.23 -6.99 17.33
N ALA A 229 -5.13 -7.65 16.98
CA ALA A 229 -3.93 -7.74 17.82
C ALA A 229 -3.34 -6.35 18.14
N ALA A 230 -3.26 -5.45 17.15
CA ALA A 230 -2.75 -4.09 17.35
C ALA A 230 -3.65 -3.23 18.25
N LEU A 231 -4.95 -3.55 18.31
CA LEU A 231 -5.92 -2.90 19.18
C LEU A 231 -6.11 -3.59 20.54
N GLY A 232 -5.47 -4.75 20.75
CA GLY A 232 -5.60 -5.55 21.98
C GLY A 232 -6.99 -6.19 22.15
N LEU A 233 -7.64 -6.55 21.04
CA LEU A 233 -8.95 -7.21 21.01
C LEU A 233 -8.85 -8.75 21.06
#